data_AF-A0A453MFJ3-F1
#
_entry.id   AF-A0A453MFJ3-F1
#
_cell.length_a   1.000
_cell.length_b   1.000
_cell.length_c   1.000
_cell.angle_alpha   90.00
_cell.angle_beta   90.00
_cell.angle_gamma   90.00
#
_symmetry.space_group_name_H-M   'P 1'
#
loop_
_entity.id
_entity.type
_entity.pdbx_description
1 polymer ?
#
loop_
_entity_poly.entity_id
_entity_poly.type
_entity_poly.pdbx_seq_one_letter_code
_entity_poly.pdbx_strand_id
1 'polypeptide(L)'
;MSMMYKIIADALESQGLVDSHPQEYLNFYCLGRRELAATPEASLCNDNSALGMAQKHRRFMIYVHSKGMLVDDEYVVIGSANINQRSMEGSRDTEIAMGAYQPHHTSAGNRGGPPRGQVYGYRMSLWAEHLGGRAEEWFRRPESEECVRRVNAAAEENWRAYVSPDEATRGHLMRYPVKVDRDGGIGPLPGHECFPDVGGKVLGAQSSLPDALTT
;
A
#
# COMPACT_ATOMS: atom_id res chain seq x y z
N MET A 1 10.18 2.92 7.07
CA MET A 1 10.59 2.18 5.85
C MET A 1 12.09 1.91 5.81
N SER A 2 12.98 2.93 5.87
CA SER A 2 14.44 2.74 5.65
C SER A 2 15.06 1.68 6.57
N MET A 3 14.77 1.74 7.88
CA MET A 3 15.21 0.72 8.82
C MET A 3 14.79 -0.71 8.42
N MET A 4 13.53 -0.91 8.02
CA MET A 4 13.02 -2.24 7.65
C MET A 4 13.67 -2.77 6.38
N TYR A 5 13.84 -1.93 5.36
CA TYR A 5 14.50 -2.35 4.12
C TYR A 5 15.99 -2.64 4.34
N LYS A 6 16.67 -1.89 5.22
CA LYS A 6 18.05 -2.19 5.60
C LYS A 6 18.18 -3.55 6.29
N ILE A 7 17.29 -3.87 7.23
CA ILE A 7 17.25 -5.18 7.90
C ILE A 7 17.09 -6.32 6.87
N ILE A 8 16.20 -6.16 5.89
CA ILE A 8 15.99 -7.16 4.85
C ILE A 8 17.22 -7.28 3.95
N ALA A 9 17.79 -6.16 3.50
CA ALA A 9 18.98 -6.15 2.66
C ALA A 9 20.18 -6.84 3.34
N ASP A 10 20.42 -6.53 4.62
CA ASP A 10 21.48 -7.15 5.42
C ASP A 10 21.26 -8.66 5.57
N ALA A 11 20.00 -9.09 5.75
CA ALA A 11 19.66 -10.50 5.80
C ALA A 11 19.94 -11.21 4.47
N LEU A 12 19.57 -10.60 3.34
CA LEU A 12 19.84 -11.15 2.00
C LEU A 12 21.34 -11.27 1.73
N GLU A 13 22.12 -10.24 2.05
CA GLU A 13 23.57 -10.25 1.94
C GLU A 13 24.20 -11.36 2.80
N SER A 14 23.74 -11.52 4.05
CA SER A 14 24.24 -12.56 4.97
C SER A 14 24.00 -14.00 4.46
N GLN A 15 22.97 -14.21 3.63
CA GLN A 15 22.64 -15.50 3.03
C GLN A 15 23.26 -15.68 1.63
N GLY A 16 24.03 -14.70 1.13
CA GLY A 16 24.62 -14.74 -0.21
C GLY A 16 23.61 -14.49 -1.34
N LEU A 17 22.42 -13.97 -1.04
CA LEU A 17 21.36 -13.66 -2.00
C LEU A 17 21.54 -12.25 -2.60
N VAL A 18 22.73 -11.99 -3.15
CA VAL A 18 23.14 -10.65 -3.63
C VAL A 18 22.33 -10.12 -4.82
N ASP A 19 21.64 -11.01 -5.53
CA ASP A 19 20.81 -10.66 -6.67
C ASP A 19 19.35 -10.36 -6.31
N SER A 20 18.91 -10.75 -5.11
CA SER A 20 17.55 -10.54 -4.61
C SER A 20 17.31 -9.08 -4.24
N HIS A 21 16.08 -8.61 -4.49
CA HIS A 21 15.68 -7.26 -4.12
C HIS A 21 14.85 -7.26 -2.82
N PRO A 22 15.04 -6.31 -1.89
CA PRO A 22 14.23 -6.24 -0.65
C PRO A 22 12.71 -6.15 -0.89
N GLN A 23 12.30 -5.66 -2.06
CA GLN A 23 10.88 -5.59 -2.47
C GLN A 23 10.27 -6.93 -2.90
N GLU A 24 11.04 -8.00 -2.95
CA GLU A 24 10.50 -9.37 -3.03
C GLU A 24 9.87 -9.80 -1.70
N TYR A 25 10.25 -9.14 -0.58
CA TYR A 25 9.84 -9.51 0.78
C TYR A 25 8.96 -8.45 1.45
N LEU A 26 9.23 -7.15 1.22
CA LEU A 26 8.48 -6.06 1.84
C LEU A 26 8.04 -5.01 0.82
N ASN A 27 6.75 -4.70 0.84
CA ASN A 27 6.12 -3.88 -0.19
C ASN A 27 5.20 -2.84 0.43
N PHE A 28 5.36 -1.57 0.02
CA PHE A 28 4.49 -0.47 0.43
C PHE A 28 3.68 0.02 -0.76
N TYR A 29 2.38 0.22 -0.52
CA TYR A 29 1.43 0.68 -1.52
C TYR A 29 0.61 1.84 -0.97
N CYS A 30 0.00 2.60 -1.86
CA CYS A 30 -1.06 3.55 -1.57
C CYS A 30 -2.24 3.29 -2.52
N LEU A 31 -3.37 3.96 -2.28
CA LEU A 31 -4.53 3.87 -3.17
C LEU A 31 -4.76 5.19 -3.90
N GLY A 32 -5.14 5.11 -5.16
CA GLY A 32 -5.47 6.26 -5.98
C GLY A 32 -6.41 5.89 -7.11
N ARG A 33 -7.06 6.90 -7.66
CA ARG A 33 -7.96 6.73 -8.80
C ARG A 33 -7.78 7.87 -9.77
N ARG A 34 -7.78 7.53 -11.06
CA ARG A 34 -7.84 8.47 -12.16
C ARG A 34 -8.96 8.07 -13.10
N GLU A 35 -9.79 9.04 -13.47
CA GLU A 35 -10.91 8.83 -14.38
C GLU A 35 -10.78 9.72 -15.60
N LEU A 36 -11.02 9.16 -16.78
CA LEU A 36 -11.12 9.96 -18.00
C LEU A 36 -12.50 10.64 -18.05
N ALA A 37 -12.56 11.79 -18.73
CA ALA A 37 -13.82 12.50 -18.92
C ALA A 37 -14.72 11.77 -19.92
N ALA A 38 -15.97 11.49 -19.54
CA ALA A 38 -16.98 10.99 -20.46
C ALA A 38 -17.41 12.07 -21.48
N THR A 39 -17.35 13.34 -21.06
CA THR A 39 -17.62 14.54 -21.87
C THR A 39 -16.71 15.67 -21.39
N PRO A 40 -16.31 16.61 -22.26
CA PRO A 40 -15.52 17.76 -21.85
C PRO A 40 -16.42 18.72 -21.05
N GLU A 41 -16.52 18.51 -19.75
CA GLU A 41 -17.02 19.55 -18.85
C GLU A 41 -16.03 20.72 -18.87
N ALA A 42 -16.57 21.94 -18.97
CA ALA A 42 -15.76 23.15 -18.93
C ALA A 42 -14.89 23.13 -17.67
N SER A 43 -13.58 23.32 -17.81
CA SER A 43 -12.67 23.41 -16.67
C SER A 43 -13.19 24.47 -15.71
N LEU A 44 -13.63 24.06 -14.52
CA LEU A 44 -14.28 24.95 -13.56
C LEU A 44 -13.33 26.03 -13.02
N CYS A 45 -12.02 25.92 -13.25
CA CYS A 45 -11.05 26.96 -12.93
C CYS A 45 -9.72 26.79 -13.70
N ASN A 46 -9.14 27.91 -14.15
CA ASN A 46 -7.73 28.00 -14.61
C ASN A 46 -6.81 28.36 -13.43
N ASP A 47 -7.01 27.72 -12.28
CA ASP A 47 -6.20 27.96 -11.09
C ASP A 47 -5.15 26.85 -10.93
N ASN A 48 -3.91 27.24 -10.62
CA ASN A 48 -2.78 26.33 -10.37
C ASN A 48 -2.77 25.80 -8.93
N SER A 49 -3.85 26.03 -8.16
CA SER A 49 -4.03 25.42 -6.85
C SER A 49 -4.09 23.89 -6.93
N ALA A 50 -3.80 23.23 -5.80
CA ALA A 50 -3.89 21.78 -5.68
C ALA A 50 -5.27 21.23 -6.12
N LEU A 51 -6.33 21.96 -5.79
CA LEU A 51 -7.69 21.62 -6.21
C LEU A 51 -7.86 21.72 -7.74
N GLY A 52 -7.42 22.82 -8.34
CA GLY A 52 -7.50 23.02 -9.80
C GLY A 52 -6.69 21.96 -10.56
N MET A 53 -5.50 21.61 -10.07
CA MET A 53 -4.65 20.58 -10.67
C MET A 53 -5.24 19.17 -10.55
N ALA A 54 -5.79 18.80 -9.39
CA ALA A 54 -6.46 17.51 -9.20
C ALA A 54 -7.72 17.38 -10.09
N GLN A 55 -8.50 18.46 -10.23
CA GLN A 55 -9.65 18.50 -11.14
C GLN A 55 -9.21 18.39 -12.61
N LYS A 56 -8.18 19.14 -13.01
CA LYS A 56 -7.63 19.12 -14.38
C LYS A 56 -7.12 17.74 -14.77
N HIS A 57 -6.36 17.08 -13.89
CA HIS A 57 -5.80 15.75 -14.16
C HIS A 57 -6.74 14.61 -13.77
N ARG A 58 -7.91 14.93 -13.21
CA ARG A 58 -8.98 13.99 -12.83
C ARG A 58 -8.47 12.79 -12.03
N ARG A 59 -7.57 13.06 -11.09
CA ARG A 59 -6.98 12.04 -10.23
C ARG A 59 -6.87 12.54 -8.80
N PHE A 60 -7.01 11.60 -7.87
CA PHE A 60 -6.75 11.87 -6.46
C PHE A 60 -6.46 10.57 -5.71
N MET A 61 -5.87 10.68 -4.52
CA MET A 61 -5.69 9.53 -3.65
C MET A 61 -7.05 9.00 -3.17
N ILE A 62 -7.17 7.69 -3.04
CA ILE A 62 -8.20 7.09 -2.20
C ILE A 62 -7.60 7.01 -0.81
N TYR A 63 -8.19 7.74 0.14
CA TYR A 63 -7.64 7.86 1.47
C TYR A 63 -7.77 6.55 2.25
N VAL A 64 -6.63 5.94 2.60
CA VAL A 64 -6.59 4.71 3.40
C VAL A 64 -6.77 5.06 4.87
N HIS A 65 -8.01 5.02 5.33
CA HIS A 65 -8.33 5.23 6.75
C HIS A 65 -8.39 3.92 7.56
N SER A 66 -8.16 2.77 6.92
CA SER A 66 -8.21 1.45 7.56
C SER A 66 -7.18 1.30 8.66
N LYS A 67 -7.57 0.62 9.75
CA LYS A 67 -6.66 0.10 10.76
C LYS A 67 -6.97 -1.38 10.98
N GLY A 68 -6.29 -2.22 10.20
CA GLY A 68 -6.48 -3.66 10.28
C GLY A 68 -5.29 -4.42 9.72
N MET A 69 -5.18 -5.67 10.14
CA MET A 69 -4.11 -6.58 9.76
C MET A 69 -4.69 -7.97 9.54
N LEU A 70 -4.27 -8.61 8.46
CA LEU A 70 -4.63 -9.98 8.10
C LEU A 70 -3.34 -10.80 8.12
N VAL A 71 -3.36 -11.93 8.84
CA VAL A 71 -2.20 -12.81 9.00
C VAL A 71 -2.59 -14.21 8.55
N ASP A 72 -1.80 -14.75 7.61
CA ASP A 72 -1.90 -16.13 7.09
C ASP A 72 -3.28 -16.56 6.58
N ASP A 73 -4.14 -15.61 6.18
CA ASP A 73 -5.54 -15.85 5.83
C ASP A 73 -6.38 -16.51 6.97
N GLU A 74 -5.87 -16.46 8.20
CA GLU A 74 -6.40 -17.16 9.39
C GLU A 74 -6.84 -16.18 10.50
N TYR A 75 -6.03 -15.17 10.77
CA TYR A 75 -6.22 -14.22 11.86
C TYR A 75 -6.44 -12.81 11.33
N VAL A 76 -7.35 -12.07 11.95
CA VAL A 76 -7.66 -10.69 11.60
C VAL A 76 -7.68 -9.81 12.84
N VAL A 77 -7.05 -8.64 12.73
CA VAL A 77 -7.21 -7.52 13.68
C VAL A 77 -7.91 -6.38 12.96
N ILE A 78 -8.97 -5.83 13.55
CA ILE A 78 -9.68 -4.64 13.06
C ILE A 78 -9.94 -3.72 14.26
N GLY A 79 -9.68 -2.43 14.11
CA GLY A 79 -9.89 -1.48 15.19
C GLY A 79 -9.74 -0.02 14.78
N SER A 80 -9.47 0.83 15.77
CA SER A 80 -9.20 2.26 15.60
C SER A 80 -7.72 2.62 15.62
N ALA A 81 -6.86 1.77 16.20
CA ALA A 81 -5.45 2.03 16.44
C ALA A 81 -4.60 2.07 15.15
N ASN A 82 -4.00 3.22 14.86
CA ASN A 82 -3.01 3.36 13.78
C ASN A 82 -1.68 2.69 14.16
N ILE A 83 -0.84 2.36 13.17
CA ILE A 83 0.54 1.89 13.42
C ILE A 83 1.44 3.10 13.67
N ASN A 84 1.27 3.73 14.84
CA ASN A 84 2.05 4.87 15.32
C ASN A 84 2.05 4.88 16.86
N GLN A 85 2.91 5.69 17.47
CA GLN A 85 3.05 5.79 18.91
C GLN A 85 1.77 6.34 19.56
N ARG A 86 1.12 7.34 18.94
CA ARG A 86 -0.15 7.91 19.42
C ARG A 86 -1.20 6.84 19.74
N SER A 87 -1.38 5.87 18.85
CA SER A 87 -2.35 4.80 19.01
C SER A 87 -1.80 3.59 19.79
N MET A 88 -0.50 3.28 19.67
CA MET A 88 0.09 2.04 20.24
C MET A 88 0.65 2.20 21.66
N GLU A 89 0.84 3.42 22.17
CA GLU A 89 1.41 3.66 23.51
C GLU A 89 0.45 3.28 24.65
N GLY A 90 -0.86 3.31 24.42
CA GLY A 90 -1.89 3.01 25.41
C GLY A 90 -2.16 4.11 26.44
N SER A 91 -1.25 5.07 26.62
CA SER A 91 -1.43 6.25 27.47
C SER A 91 -1.64 7.57 26.72
N ARG A 92 -1.71 7.54 25.38
CA ARG A 92 -2.03 8.70 24.52
C ARG A 92 -3.51 8.65 24.12
N ASP A 93 -3.80 8.25 22.89
CA ASP A 93 -5.17 8.14 22.42
C ASP A 93 -5.78 6.83 22.92
N THR A 94 -7.05 6.90 23.34
CA THR A 94 -7.81 5.71 23.71
C THR A 94 -8.24 4.98 22.45
N GLU A 95 -7.75 3.76 22.25
CA GLU A 95 -8.05 2.94 21.08
C GLU A 95 -8.79 1.66 21.46
N ILE A 96 -9.49 1.08 20.49
CA ILE A 96 -10.09 -0.24 20.62
C ILE A 96 -9.82 -1.08 19.37
N ALA A 97 -9.52 -2.35 19.56
CA ALA A 97 -9.37 -3.30 18.47
C ALA A 97 -9.91 -4.67 18.90
N MET A 98 -10.43 -5.42 17.93
CA MET A 98 -10.73 -6.83 18.06
C MET A 98 -9.66 -7.64 17.33
N GLY A 99 -9.34 -8.81 17.87
CA GLY A 99 -8.59 -9.85 17.18
C GLY A 99 -9.41 -11.13 17.11
N ALA A 100 -9.51 -11.76 15.94
CA ALA A 100 -10.33 -12.95 15.76
C ALA A 100 -9.73 -13.91 14.73
N TYR A 101 -10.08 -15.18 14.88
CA TYR A 101 -9.81 -16.26 13.93
C TYR A 101 -10.96 -17.25 13.95
N GLN A 102 -11.04 -18.12 12.95
CA GLN A 102 -12.03 -19.18 12.90
C GLN A 102 -11.35 -20.52 13.22
N PRO A 103 -11.66 -21.20 14.34
CA PRO A 103 -10.91 -22.38 14.80
C PRO A 103 -10.83 -23.55 13.81
N HIS A 104 -11.84 -23.70 12.94
CA HIS A 104 -11.90 -24.73 11.90
C HIS A 104 -11.30 -24.30 10.55
N HIS A 105 -10.83 -23.06 10.43
CA HIS A 105 -10.18 -22.51 9.24
C HIS A 105 -8.78 -21.99 9.58
N THR A 106 -8.04 -22.80 10.32
CA THR A 106 -6.64 -22.56 10.68
C THR A 106 -5.72 -23.50 9.90
N SER A 107 -4.45 -23.14 9.77
CA SER A 107 -3.44 -23.99 9.10
C SER A 107 -3.31 -25.34 9.81
N ALA A 108 -3.39 -25.34 11.15
CA ALA A 108 -3.40 -26.56 11.97
C ALA A 108 -4.72 -27.34 11.84
N GLY A 109 -5.86 -26.64 11.82
CA GLY A 109 -7.20 -27.25 11.77
C GLY A 109 -7.57 -27.84 10.43
N ASN A 110 -6.99 -27.34 9.33
CA ASN A 110 -7.31 -27.78 7.97
C ASN A 110 -6.40 -28.93 7.46
N ARG A 111 -5.90 -29.77 8.37
CA ARG A 111 -5.01 -30.92 8.06
C ARG A 111 -3.81 -30.55 7.17
N GLY A 112 -3.24 -29.35 7.39
CA GLY A 112 -2.11 -28.83 6.61
C GLY A 112 -2.49 -28.14 5.28
N GLY A 113 -3.77 -28.06 4.93
CA GLY A 113 -4.25 -27.20 3.84
C GLY A 113 -4.28 -25.72 4.25
N PRO A 114 -4.19 -24.77 3.29
CA PRO A 114 -4.20 -23.36 3.61
C PRO A 114 -5.57 -22.92 4.19
N PRO A 115 -5.62 -21.93 5.10
CA PRO A 115 -6.86 -21.32 5.58
C PRO A 115 -7.75 -20.79 4.45
N ARG A 116 -9.03 -21.18 4.45
CA ARG A 116 -10.04 -20.78 3.45
C ARG A 116 -11.36 -20.35 4.10
N GLY A 117 -11.27 -19.65 5.21
CA GLY A 117 -12.41 -19.09 5.94
C GLY A 117 -12.85 -17.72 5.43
N GLN A 118 -13.59 -17.00 6.27
CA GLN A 118 -14.01 -15.61 6.07
C GLN A 118 -12.82 -14.65 6.01
N VAL A 119 -11.74 -14.90 6.76
CA VAL A 119 -10.52 -14.08 6.72
C VAL A 119 -9.90 -14.11 5.31
N TYR A 120 -9.68 -15.31 4.76
CA TYR A 120 -9.30 -15.52 3.35
C TYR A 120 -10.25 -14.80 2.37
N GLY A 121 -11.56 -14.99 2.53
CA GLY A 121 -12.57 -14.39 1.64
C GLY A 121 -12.54 -12.86 1.67
N TYR A 122 -12.41 -12.27 2.86
CA TYR A 122 -12.29 -10.83 3.05
C TYR A 122 -11.03 -10.28 2.39
N ARG A 123 -9.88 -10.94 2.58
CA ARG A 123 -8.61 -10.59 1.96
C ARG A 123 -8.69 -10.64 0.43
N MET A 124 -9.26 -11.70 -0.14
CA MET A 124 -9.50 -11.81 -1.59
C MET A 124 -10.44 -10.71 -2.10
N SER A 125 -11.47 -10.32 -1.34
CA SER A 125 -12.40 -9.25 -1.71
C SER A 125 -11.71 -7.89 -1.76
N LEU A 126 -10.87 -7.57 -0.76
CA LEU A 126 -10.07 -6.33 -0.74
C LEU A 126 -9.09 -6.29 -1.93
N TRP A 127 -8.45 -7.43 -2.22
CA TRP A 127 -7.55 -7.53 -3.37
C TRP A 127 -8.30 -7.36 -4.69
N ALA A 128 -9.48 -7.95 -4.85
CA ALA A 128 -10.31 -7.74 -6.02
C ALA A 128 -10.69 -6.26 -6.19
N GLU A 129 -11.04 -5.56 -5.10
CA GLU A 129 -11.30 -4.11 -5.15
C GLU A 129 -10.06 -3.32 -5.61
N HIS A 130 -8.92 -3.54 -4.95
CA HIS A 130 -7.74 -2.71 -5.17
C HIS A 130 -6.97 -3.07 -6.45
N LEU A 131 -7.06 -4.31 -6.94
CA LEU A 131 -6.37 -4.78 -8.14
C LEU A 131 -7.27 -4.73 -9.41
N GLY A 132 -8.43 -4.08 -9.35
CA GLY A 132 -9.29 -3.83 -10.51
C GLY A 132 -10.06 -5.07 -10.97
N GLY A 133 -10.58 -5.85 -10.03
CA GLY A 133 -11.38 -7.06 -10.28
C GLY A 133 -10.55 -8.30 -10.66
N ARG A 134 -9.21 -8.22 -10.64
CA ARG A 134 -8.34 -9.36 -10.93
C ARG A 134 -8.50 -10.43 -9.84
N ALA A 135 -8.94 -11.61 -10.24
CA ALA A 135 -9.06 -12.79 -9.38
C ALA A 135 -8.13 -13.91 -9.86
N GLU A 136 -6.85 -13.58 -10.05
CA GLU A 136 -5.85 -14.53 -10.53
C GLU A 136 -5.55 -15.61 -9.49
N GLU A 137 -5.17 -16.82 -9.95
CA GLU A 137 -4.87 -17.96 -9.08
C GLU A 137 -3.75 -17.65 -8.07
N TRP A 138 -2.75 -16.87 -8.49
CA TRP A 138 -1.58 -16.50 -7.69
C TRP A 138 -1.98 -15.76 -6.41
N PHE A 139 -3.05 -14.97 -6.44
CA PHE A 139 -3.55 -14.22 -5.28
C PHE A 139 -4.10 -15.12 -4.17
N ARG A 140 -4.29 -16.41 -4.43
CA ARG A 140 -4.68 -17.39 -3.41
C ARG A 140 -3.51 -17.84 -2.53
N ARG A 141 -2.28 -17.45 -2.91
CA ARG A 141 -1.02 -17.82 -2.26
C ARG A 141 -0.15 -16.57 -2.04
N PRO A 142 -0.53 -15.67 -1.13
CA PRO A 142 0.16 -14.40 -0.90
C PRO A 142 1.61 -14.57 -0.46
N GLU A 143 1.99 -15.75 0.04
CA GLU A 143 3.35 -16.10 0.43
C GLU A 143 4.29 -16.39 -0.77
N SER A 144 3.74 -16.60 -1.96
CA SER A 144 4.54 -16.97 -3.13
C SER A 144 5.19 -15.76 -3.82
N GLU A 145 6.42 -15.94 -4.29
CA GLU A 145 7.15 -14.93 -5.07
C GLU A 145 6.35 -14.47 -6.30
N GLU A 146 5.70 -15.41 -6.99
CA GLU A 146 4.86 -15.10 -8.15
C GLU A 146 3.69 -14.19 -7.76
N CYS A 147 3.06 -14.39 -6.59
CA CYS A 147 2.01 -13.51 -6.12
C CYS A 147 2.55 -12.10 -5.86
N VAL A 148 3.68 -11.96 -5.16
CA VAL A 148 4.32 -10.66 -4.90
C VAL A 148 4.65 -9.96 -6.20
N ARG A 149 5.22 -10.67 -7.18
CA ARG A 149 5.55 -10.15 -8.51
C ARG A 149 4.32 -9.65 -9.25
N ARG A 150 3.20 -10.36 -9.20
CA ARG A 150 1.94 -9.98 -9.85
C ARG A 150 1.31 -8.74 -9.21
N VAL A 151 1.30 -8.67 -7.89
CA VAL A 151 0.80 -7.49 -7.15
C VAL A 151 1.66 -6.26 -7.45
N ASN A 152 2.99 -6.41 -7.44
CA ASN A 152 3.91 -5.32 -7.78
C ASN A 152 3.70 -4.85 -9.23
N ALA A 153 3.60 -5.78 -10.20
CA ALA A 153 3.37 -5.42 -11.60
C ALA A 153 2.05 -4.66 -11.80
N ALA A 154 0.96 -5.09 -11.14
CA ALA A 154 -0.32 -4.38 -11.19
C ALA A 154 -0.23 -2.99 -10.54
N ALA A 155 0.49 -2.86 -9.42
CA ALA A 155 0.69 -1.59 -8.73
C ALA A 155 1.54 -0.59 -9.53
N GLU A 156 2.54 -1.07 -10.26
CA GLU A 156 3.35 -0.27 -11.19
C GLU A 156 2.55 0.18 -12.42
N GLU A 157 1.73 -0.71 -13.00
CA GLU A 157 0.81 -0.38 -14.08
C GLU A 157 -0.17 0.72 -13.65
N ASN A 158 -0.79 0.57 -12.47
CA ASN A 158 -1.70 1.58 -11.94
C ASN A 158 -1.00 2.91 -11.63
N TRP A 159 0.23 2.89 -11.07
CA TRP A 159 1.00 4.12 -10.86
C TRP A 159 1.28 4.83 -12.19
N ARG A 160 1.73 4.09 -13.21
CA ARG A 160 1.97 4.63 -14.56
C ARG A 160 0.71 5.28 -15.14
N ALA A 161 -0.43 4.60 -15.05
CA ALA A 161 -1.71 5.14 -15.50
C ALA A 161 -2.14 6.38 -14.68
N TYR A 162 -1.93 6.37 -13.36
CA TYR A 162 -2.24 7.50 -12.48
C TYR A 162 -1.45 8.75 -12.87
N VAL A 163 -0.16 8.61 -13.20
CA VAL A 163 0.69 9.74 -13.60
C VAL A 163 0.57 10.13 -15.08
N SER A 164 0.14 9.20 -15.95
CA SER A 164 -0.04 9.39 -17.40
C SER A 164 -1.14 10.43 -17.72
N PRO A 165 -0.99 11.28 -18.75
CA PRO A 165 -2.04 12.22 -19.17
C PRO A 165 -3.27 11.54 -19.78
N ASP A 166 -3.14 10.34 -20.35
CA ASP A 166 -4.14 9.78 -21.27
C ASP A 166 -4.81 8.49 -20.78
N GLU A 167 -4.41 7.97 -19.62
CA GLU A 167 -4.89 6.68 -19.12
C GLU A 167 -5.79 6.83 -17.90
N ALA A 168 -6.73 5.89 -17.75
CA ALA A 168 -7.45 5.67 -16.49
C ALA A 168 -6.77 4.53 -15.71
N THR A 169 -6.79 4.61 -14.39
CA THR A 169 -6.34 3.52 -13.53
C THR A 169 -7.31 2.34 -13.61
N ARG A 170 -6.80 1.12 -13.83
CA ARG A 170 -7.63 -0.11 -13.86
C ARG A 170 -8.00 -0.61 -12.47
N GLY A 171 -7.04 -0.57 -11.55
CA GLY A 171 -7.25 -0.80 -10.12
C GLY A 171 -6.84 0.43 -9.30
N HIS A 172 -6.99 0.34 -7.99
CA HIS A 172 -6.67 1.43 -7.08
C HIS A 172 -5.27 1.30 -6.46
N LEU A 173 -4.73 0.08 -6.35
CA LEU A 173 -3.45 -0.18 -5.71
C LEU A 173 -2.32 0.39 -6.56
N MET A 174 -1.52 1.27 -5.97
CA MET A 174 -0.34 1.86 -6.61
C MET A 174 0.88 1.61 -5.74
N ARG A 175 2.05 1.51 -6.38
CA ARG A 175 3.31 1.47 -5.63
C ARG A 175 3.47 2.78 -4.87
N TYR A 176 3.86 2.72 -3.60
CA TYR A 176 4.21 3.95 -2.88
C TYR A 176 5.40 4.61 -3.59
N PRO A 177 5.38 5.92 -3.90
CA PRO A 177 6.27 6.55 -4.88
C PRO A 177 7.70 6.80 -4.38
N VAL A 178 8.33 5.78 -3.82
CA VAL A 178 9.72 5.75 -3.37
C VAL A 178 10.53 4.77 -4.20
N LYS A 179 11.79 5.12 -4.45
CA LYS A 179 12.79 4.19 -4.96
C LYS A 179 13.39 3.45 -3.76
N VAL A 180 13.51 2.13 -3.88
CA VAL A 180 14.22 1.28 -2.90
C VAL A 180 15.39 0.66 -3.62
N ASP A 181 16.59 0.81 -3.07
CA ASP A 181 17.83 0.24 -3.59
C ASP A 181 18.10 -1.13 -2.94
N ARG A 182 18.96 -1.93 -3.59
CA ARG A 182 19.28 -3.30 -3.15
C ARG A 182 19.91 -3.36 -1.75
N ASP A 183 20.62 -2.31 -1.36
CA ASP A 183 21.23 -2.15 -0.03
C ASP A 183 20.24 -1.70 1.05
N GLY A 184 18.96 -1.55 0.69
CA GLY A 184 17.89 -1.08 1.57
C GLY A 184 17.76 0.45 1.63
N GLY A 185 18.57 1.18 0.85
CA GLY A 185 18.45 2.62 0.69
C GLY A 185 17.08 3.02 0.15
N ILE A 186 16.57 4.17 0.61
CA ILE A 186 15.30 4.73 0.11
C ILE A 186 15.54 6.14 -0.40
N GLY A 187 15.07 6.40 -1.62
CA GLY A 187 15.03 7.72 -2.24
C GLY A 187 13.64 8.06 -2.78
N PRO A 188 13.42 9.30 -3.23
CA PRO A 188 12.24 9.60 -4.02
C PRO A 188 12.28 8.81 -5.34
N LEU A 189 11.13 8.45 -5.87
CA LEU A 189 11.07 7.95 -7.25
C LEU A 189 11.49 9.09 -8.21
N PRO A 190 12.42 8.86 -9.16
CA PRO A 190 12.92 9.92 -10.03
C PRO A 190 11.80 10.65 -10.79
N GLY A 191 11.78 11.99 -10.71
CA GLY A 191 10.74 12.83 -11.33
C GLY A 191 9.44 12.92 -10.52
N HIS A 192 9.40 12.29 -9.34
CA HIS A 192 8.25 12.23 -8.43
C HIS A 192 8.67 12.53 -6.99
N GLU A 193 9.54 13.52 -6.79
CA GLU A 193 10.02 13.97 -5.48
C GLU A 193 8.90 14.55 -4.62
N CYS A 194 7.84 15.07 -5.26
CA CYS A 194 6.62 15.55 -4.64
C CYS A 194 5.39 14.78 -5.13
N PHE A 195 4.32 14.74 -4.32
CA PHE A 195 3.07 14.12 -4.76
C PHE A 195 2.47 14.87 -5.96
N PRO A 196 1.90 14.15 -6.95
CA PRO A 196 1.27 14.79 -8.10
C PRO A 196 0.14 15.73 -7.68
N ASP A 197 0.09 16.91 -8.30
CA ASP A 197 -0.95 17.95 -8.19
C ASP A 197 -1.01 18.70 -6.85
N VAL A 198 -0.90 17.98 -5.72
CA VAL A 198 -1.02 18.54 -4.37
C VAL A 198 0.30 19.04 -3.80
N GLY A 199 1.44 18.59 -4.36
CA GLY A 199 2.76 18.91 -3.85
C GLY A 199 3.09 18.18 -2.54
N GLY A 200 4.09 18.69 -1.81
CA GLY A 200 4.62 18.04 -0.61
C GLY A 200 5.59 16.92 -0.95
N LYS A 201 6.73 16.88 -0.24
CA LYS A 201 7.79 15.90 -0.49
C LYS A 201 7.32 14.49 -0.13
N VAL A 202 7.52 13.52 -1.03
CA VAL A 202 7.12 12.12 -0.80
C VAL A 202 7.82 11.52 0.42
N LEU A 203 9.11 11.84 0.62
CA LEU A 203 9.87 11.39 1.79
C LEU A 203 9.58 12.22 3.05
N GLY A 204 8.67 13.19 2.97
CA GLY A 204 8.42 14.16 4.02
C GLY A 204 9.61 15.11 4.24
N ALA A 205 9.53 15.85 5.33
CA ALA A 205 10.60 16.69 5.85
C ALA A 205 10.50 16.72 7.37
N GLN A 206 11.63 16.90 8.06
CA GLN A 206 11.59 17.17 9.49
C GLN A 206 10.84 18.47 9.75
N SER A 207 9.95 18.44 10.73
CA SER A 207 9.20 19.61 11.17
C SER A 207 9.76 20.11 12.50
N SER A 208 9.48 21.36 12.84
CA SER A 208 9.77 21.90 14.18
C SER A 208 8.76 21.44 15.25
N LEU A 209 7.74 20.65 14.87
CA LEU A 209 6.76 20.14 15.81
C LEU A 209 7.38 19.03 16.67
N PRO A 210 7.07 18.97 17.97
CA PRO A 210 7.54 17.89 18.84
C PRO A 210 7.10 16.51 18.36
N ASP A 211 7.96 15.51 18.54
CA ASP A 211 7.65 14.11 18.21
C ASP A 211 6.39 13.61 18.92
N ALA A 212 6.12 14.07 20.14
CA ALA A 212 4.90 13.74 20.88
C ALA A 212 3.60 14.09 20.12
N LEU A 213 3.63 15.05 19.17
CA LEU A 213 2.48 15.41 18.35
C LEU A 213 2.42 14.64 17.02
N THR A 214 3.55 14.15 16.52
CA THR A 214 3.70 13.61 15.16
C THR A 214 4.01 12.11 15.10
N THR A 215 4.31 11.49 16.25
CA THR A 215 4.55 10.05 16.43
C THR A 215 3.35 9.33 17.03
#